data_AF-A0A662CTH2-F1
#
_entry.id   AF-A0A662CTH2-F1
#
_cell.length_a   1.000
_cell.length_b   1.000
_cell.length_c   1.000
_cell.angle_alpha   90.00
_cell.angle_beta   90.00
_cell.angle_gamma   90.00
#
_symmetry.space_group_name_H-M   'P 1'
#
loop_
_entity.id
_entity.type
_entity.pdbx_description
1 polymer ?
#
loop_
_entity_poly.entity_id
_entity_poly.type
_entity_poly.pdbx_seq_one_letter_code
_entity_poly.pdbx_strand_id
1 'polypeptide(L)' 'MNSRKKLSRQPVTSVLIKPAGPDCNMACTYCFYLEKAHLFSSSQRHRMTIDLLETTVKQVLTQGKQEVTFGWQGGEPTLM' A
#
# COMPACT_ATOMS: atom_id res chain seq x y z
N MET A 1 10.64 -32.30 -21.06
CA MET A 1 11.05 -31.90 -19.69
C MET A 1 11.10 -30.38 -19.63
N ASN A 2 10.04 -29.74 -19.11
CA ASN A 2 9.96 -28.28 -19.05
C ASN A 2 10.79 -27.75 -17.87
N SER A 3 11.91 -27.09 -18.19
CA SER A 3 12.74 -26.37 -17.23
C SER A 3 11.95 -25.17 -16.68
N ARG A 4 11.45 -25.28 -15.45
CA ARG A 4 10.89 -24.13 -14.71
C ARG A 4 12.04 -23.16 -14.44
N LYS A 5 12.11 -22.04 -15.17
CA LYS A 5 13.01 -20.93 -14.86
C LYS A 5 12.79 -20.51 -13.40
N LYS A 6 13.82 -20.64 -12.56
CA LYS A 6 13.81 -20.06 -11.20
C LYS A 6 13.68 -18.55 -11.33
N LEU A 7 12.54 -18.00 -10.91
CA LEU A 7 12.38 -16.56 -10.75
C LEU A 7 13.31 -16.09 -9.63
N SER A 8 14.34 -15.32 -9.99
CA SER A 8 15.17 -14.58 -9.05
C SER A 8 14.31 -13.47 -8.41
N ARG A 9 14.26 -13.41 -7.08
CA ARG A 9 13.58 -12.33 -6.37
C ARG A 9 14.41 -11.05 -6.52
N GLN A 10 13.84 -10.05 -7.17
CA GLN A 10 14.44 -8.71 -7.20
C GLN A 10 14.23 -8.01 -5.85
N PRO A 11 15.21 -7.27 -5.36
CA PRO A 11 15.07 -6.48 -4.14
C PRO A 11 14.11 -5.32 -4.34
N VAL A 12 13.39 -4.95 -3.28
CA VAL A 12 12.46 -3.82 -3.27
C VAL A 12 13.25 -2.52 -3.37
N THR A 13 12.79 -1.59 -4.20
CA THR A 13 13.39 -0.24 -4.34
C THR A 13 12.41 0.86 -3.99
N SER A 14 11.10 0.63 -4.14
CA SER A 14 10.06 1.56 -3.76
C SER A 14 8.77 0.84 -3.39
N VAL A 15 7.97 1.47 -2.53
CA VAL A 15 6.61 1.05 -2.19
C VAL A 15 5.67 2.24 -2.21
N LEU A 16 4.42 2.03 -2.63
CA LEU A 16 3.33 2.99 -2.54
C LEU A 16 2.30 2.45 -1.55
N ILE A 17 2.15 3.13 -0.40
CA ILE A 17 1.33 2.70 0.72
C ILE A 17 0.07 3.55 0.79
N LYS A 18 -1.07 2.90 1.10
CA LYS A 18 -2.37 3.53 1.25
C LYS A 18 -2.92 3.38 2.67
N PRO A 19 -2.49 4.22 3.62
CA PRO A 19 -2.72 3.98 5.03
C PRO A 19 -4.19 4.15 5.41
N ALA A 20 -4.91 5.03 4.70
CA ALA A 20 -6.35 5.27 4.84
C ALA A 20 -7.22 4.53 3.80
N GLY A 21 -6.65 3.54 3.07
CA GLY A 21 -7.37 2.81 2.02
C GLY A 21 -7.94 3.77 0.95
N PRO A 22 -9.22 3.65 0.55
CA PRO A 22 -9.90 4.58 -0.35
C PRO A 22 -10.54 5.78 0.37
N ASP A 23 -10.50 5.87 1.71
CA ASP A 23 -11.16 6.93 2.47
C ASP A 23 -10.55 8.30 2.13
N CYS A 24 -11.40 9.29 1.90
CA CYS A 24 -11.03 10.66 1.62
C CYS A 24 -12.07 11.62 2.20
N ASN A 25 -11.66 12.78 2.69
CA ASN A 25 -12.57 13.83 3.17
C ASN A 25 -13.05 14.76 2.04
N MET A 26 -12.61 14.53 0.80
CA MET A 26 -13.06 15.22 -0.39
C MET A 26 -13.80 14.28 -1.34
N ALA A 27 -14.73 14.82 -2.11
CA ALA A 27 -15.53 14.09 -3.11
C ALA A 27 -15.26 14.64 -4.52
N CYS A 28 -13.98 14.66 -4.95
CA CYS A 28 -13.60 15.19 -6.25
C CYS A 28 -14.31 14.42 -7.38
N THR A 29 -15.00 15.13 -8.27
CA THR A 29 -15.85 14.55 -9.33
C THR A 29 -15.07 13.71 -10.35
N TYR A 30 -13.76 13.90 -10.44
CA TYR A 30 -12.85 13.17 -11.32
C TYR A 30 -12.08 12.03 -10.62
N CYS A 31 -12.27 11.84 -9.30
CA CYS A 31 -11.49 10.87 -8.53
C CYS A 31 -12.12 9.48 -8.60
N PHE A 32 -11.61 8.64 -9.49
CA PHE A 32 -12.01 7.22 -9.59
C PHE A 32 -11.63 6.39 -8.35
N TYR A 33 -10.77 6.91 -7.47
CA TYR A 33 -10.22 6.13 -6.35
C TYR A 33 -11.21 6.01 -5.18
N LEU A 34 -12.08 7.01 -4.98
CA LEU A 34 -13.16 6.99 -4.00
C LEU A 34 -14.06 5.77 -4.17
N GLU A 35 -14.39 5.43 -5.41
CA GLU A 35 -15.26 4.30 -5.72
C GLU A 35 -14.70 3.00 -5.14
N LYS A 36 -13.37 2.84 -5.03
CA LYS A 36 -12.73 1.60 -4.56
C LYS A 36 -13.11 1.20 -3.13
N ALA A 37 -13.80 2.04 -2.37
CA ALA A 37 -14.43 1.68 -1.10
C ALA A 37 -15.33 0.43 -1.21
N HIS A 38 -15.98 0.19 -2.36
CA HIS A 38 -16.83 -1.00 -2.55
C HIS A 38 -16.07 -2.33 -2.47
N LEU A 39 -14.74 -2.32 -2.65
CA LEU A 39 -13.92 -3.53 -2.57
C LEU A 39 -13.70 -4.02 -1.12
N PHE A 40 -14.05 -3.21 -0.13
CA PHE A 40 -13.74 -3.43 1.28
C PHE A 40 -15.00 -3.45 2.15
N SER A 41 -16.03 -4.20 1.73
CA SER A 41 -17.34 -4.23 2.38
C SER A 41 -17.34 -4.70 3.85
N SER A 42 -16.26 -5.32 4.32
CA SER A 42 -16.10 -5.80 5.69
C SER A 42 -15.75 -4.69 6.70
N SER A 43 -15.32 -3.51 6.25
CA SER A 43 -15.01 -2.37 7.14
C SER A 43 -15.50 -1.05 6.56
N GLN A 44 -16.10 -0.21 7.41
CA GLN A 44 -16.52 1.15 7.03
C GLN A 44 -15.40 2.19 7.19
N ARG A 45 -14.31 1.85 7.90
CA ARG A 45 -13.14 2.71 8.07
C ARG A 45 -11.88 1.92 7.76
N HIS A 46 -11.03 2.48 6.91
CA HIS A 46 -9.81 1.83 6.47
C HIS A 46 -8.63 2.49 7.16
N ARG A 47 -8.09 1.89 8.22
CA ARG A 47 -6.90 2.41 8.89
C ARG A 47 -5.87 1.32 9.04
N MET A 48 -4.69 1.58 8.50
CA MET A 48 -3.50 0.80 8.81
C MET A 48 -3.22 0.89 10.31
N THR A 49 -3.14 -0.25 10.99
CA THR A 49 -2.74 -0.27 12.40
C THR A 49 -1.26 0.05 12.54
N ILE A 50 -0.85 0.53 13.72
CA ILE A 50 0.56 0.79 14.01
C ILE A 50 1.41 -0.48 13.88
N ASP A 51 0.90 -1.62 14.33
CA ASP A 51 1.58 -2.92 14.22
C ASP A 51 1.82 -3.32 12.76
N LEU A 52 0.83 -3.04 11.89
CA LEU A 52 0.94 -3.31 10.46
C LEU A 52 1.93 -2.35 9.79
N LEU A 53 1.93 -1.07 10.18
CA LEU A 53 2.93 -0.10 9.72
C LEU A 53 4.35 -0.58 10.08
N GLU A 54 4.58 -0.93 11.35
CA GLU A 54 5.88 -1.43 11.79
C GLU A 54 6.32 -2.68 11.02
N THR A 55 5.41 -3.62 10.84
CA THR A 55 5.67 -4.86 10.10
C THR A 55 6.01 -4.55 8.66
N THR A 56 5.28 -3.64 8.03
CA THR A 56 5.50 -3.21 6.64
C THR A 56 6.88 -2.56 6.49
N VAL A 57 7.25 -1.62 7.36
CA VAL A 57 8.56 -0.96 7.33
C VAL A 57 9.69 -1.97 7.52
N LYS A 58 9.58 -2.87 8.53
CA LYS A 58 10.56 -3.94 8.77
C LYS A 58 10.74 -4.82 7.54
N GLN A 59 9.64 -5.23 6.89
CA GLN A 59 9.67 -6.07 5.70
C GLN A 59 10.29 -5.36 4.49
N VAL A 60 9.98 -4.08 4.27
CA VAL A 60 10.53 -3.29 3.15
C VAL A 60 12.03 -3.08 3.33
N LEU A 61 12.48 -2.73 4.54
CA LEU A 61 13.91 -2.55 4.83
C LEU A 61 14.70 -3.87 4.73
N THR A 62 14.09 -5.01 5.12
CA THR A 62 14.75 -6.33 5.03
C THR A 62 14.85 -6.84 3.59
N GLN A 63 13.88 -6.52 2.74
CA GLN A 63 13.83 -6.96 1.34
C GLN A 63 14.39 -5.90 0.36
N GLY A 64 14.79 -4.75 0.89
CA GLY A 64 15.21 -3.59 0.11
C GLY A 64 16.65 -3.66 -0.40
N LYS A 65 17.01 -2.73 -1.29
CA LYS A 65 18.41 -2.39 -1.56
C LYS A 65 18.96 -1.48 -0.45
N GLN A 66 20.15 -0.90 -0.66
CA GLN A 66 20.76 0.09 0.24
C GLN A 66 19.87 1.32 0.48
N GLU A 67 19.00 1.66 -0.48
CA GLU A 67 18.01 2.72 -0.39
C GLU A 67 16.64 2.19 -0.86
N VAL A 68 15.58 2.63 -0.17
CA VAL A 68 14.19 2.34 -0.51
C VAL A 68 13.33 3.59 -0.35
N THR A 69 12.40 3.81 -1.28
CA THR A 69 11.48 4.94 -1.24
C THR A 69 10.09 4.52 -0.74
N PHE A 70 9.51 5.30 0.16
CA PHE A 70 8.13 5.16 0.61
C PHE A 70 7.27 6.30 0.04
N GLY A 71 6.32 5.97 -0.82
CA GLY A 71 5.26 6.89 -1.23
C GLY A 71 4.01 6.65 -0.39
N TRP A 72 3.44 7.70 0.19
CA TRP A 72 2.18 7.64 0.94
C TRP A 72 1.07 8.28 0.09
N GLN A 73 -0.02 7.56 -0.15
CA GLN A 73 -1.11 7.99 -1.04
C GLN A 73 -2.45 7.44 -0.56
N GLY A 74 -3.58 7.86 -1.14
CA GLY A 74 -4.85 7.14 -1.08
C GLY A 74 -5.60 7.17 0.27
N GLY A 75 -6.93 7.34 0.27
CA GLY A 75 -7.57 8.41 -0.49
C GLY A 75 -6.86 9.68 -0.06
N GLU A 76 -7.26 10.23 1.09
CA GLU A 76 -6.49 11.25 1.79
C GLU A 76 -5.57 10.60 2.84
N PRO A 77 -4.24 10.54 2.62
CA PRO A 77 -3.31 9.89 3.54
C PRO A 77 -3.26 10.54 4.93
N THR A 78 -3.63 11.81 5.10
CA THR A 78 -3.62 12.49 6.41
C THR A 78 -4.84 12.17 7.28
N LEU A 79 -5.73 11.27 6.86
CA LEU A 79 -6.89 10.83 7.67
C LEU A 79 -6.54 9.79 8.75
N MET A 80 -5.25 9.47 8.89
CA MET A 80 -4.74 8.56 9.92
C MET A 80 -4.87 9.13 11.31
#